data_AF-A0A7J3CJ87-F1
#
_entry.id   AF-A0A7J3CJ87-F1
#
_cell.length_a   1.000
_cell.length_b   1.000
_cell.length_c   1.000
_cell.angle_alpha   90.00
_cell.angle_beta   90.00
_cell.angle_gamma   90.00
#
_symmetry.space_group_name_H-M   'P 1'
#
loop_
_entity.id
_entity.type
_entity.pdbx_description
1 polymer ?
#
loop_
_entity_poly.entity_id
_entity_poly.type
_entity_poly.pdbx_seq_one_letter_code
_entity_poly.pdbx_strand_id
1 'polypeptide(L)' 'MLTENERQILEIFSKRLLLRKDEIKKVLAENNINDGSIIIQKLSNLGYLRLVEAVGLPCYTITQEGLRALKK' A
#
# COMPACT_ATOMS: atom_id res chain seq x y z
N MET A 1 -1.20 14.36 -8.05
CA MET A 1 -0.65 14.69 -6.72
C MET A 1 -1.27 13.71 -5.73
N LEU A 2 -0.49 13.10 -4.85
CA LEU A 2 -1.01 12.14 -3.86
C LEU A 2 -1.78 12.88 -2.77
N THR A 3 -2.88 12.31 -2.29
CA THR A 3 -3.55 12.79 -1.07
C THR A 3 -2.76 12.39 0.19
N GLU A 4 -3.08 12.97 1.33
CA GLU A 4 -2.45 12.63 2.61
C GLU A 4 -2.61 11.12 2.93
N ASN A 5 -3.83 10.59 2.82
CA ASN A 5 -4.09 9.17 3.05
C ASN A 5 -3.36 8.27 2.05
N GLU A 6 -3.24 8.68 0.78
CA GLU A 6 -2.47 7.93 -0.22
C GLU A 6 -0.97 7.89 0.11
N ARG A 7 -0.41 9.03 0.54
CA ARG A 7 0.98 9.12 0.96
C ARG A 7 1.23 8.27 2.20
N GLN A 8 0.36 8.36 3.21
CA GLN A 8 0.46 7.58 4.45
C GLN A 8 0.41 6.08 4.18
N ILE A 9 -0.46 5.63 3.26
CA ILE A 9 -0.50 4.21 2.84
C ILE A 9 0.82 3.82 2.16
N LEU A 10 1.33 4.62 1.23
CA LEU A 10 2.62 4.31 0.60
C LEU A 10 3.78 4.28 1.61
N GLU A 11 3.76 5.12 2.64
CA GLU A 11 4.75 5.08 3.73
C GLU A 11 4.65 3.80 4.57
N ILE A 12 3.44 3.30 4.81
CA ILE A 12 3.23 2.01 5.48
C ILE A 12 3.88 0.89 4.64
N PHE A 13 3.62 0.86 3.35
CA PHE A 13 4.17 -0.14 2.43
C PHE A 13 5.68 0.01 2.17
N SER A 14 6.25 1.21 2.31
CA SER A 14 7.70 1.41 2.19
C SER A 14 8.46 0.87 3.41
N LYS A 15 7.83 0.87 4.59
CA LYS A 15 8.38 0.31 5.83
C LYS A 15 8.13 -1.20 5.94
N ARG A 16 7.04 -1.71 5.33
CA ARG A 16 6.66 -3.13 5.34
C ARG A 16 6.61 -3.66 3.91
N LEU A 17 7.72 -4.27 3.49
CA LEU A 17 7.97 -4.69 2.10
C LEU A 17 6.88 -5.62 1.51
N LEU A 18 6.24 -6.44 2.34
CA LEU A 18 5.18 -7.36 1.93
C LEU A 18 4.06 -7.35 2.97
N LEU A 19 2.82 -7.17 2.52
CA LEU A 19 1.64 -7.20 3.37
C LEU A 19 0.52 -8.02 2.74
N ARG A 20 -0.02 -8.97 3.49
CA ARG A 20 -1.25 -9.69 3.11
C ARG A 20 -2.48 -8.82 3.31
N LYS A 21 -3.60 -9.23 2.69
CA LYS A 21 -4.87 -8.49 2.75
C LYS A 21 -5.41 -8.30 4.17
N ASP A 22 -5.22 -9.28 5.05
CA ASP A 22 -5.60 -9.22 6.46
C ASP A 22 -4.67 -8.32 7.28
N GLU A 23 -3.37 -8.36 7.01
CA GLU A 23 -2.37 -7.49 7.63
C GLU A 23 -2.57 -6.02 7.24
N ILE A 24 -2.88 -5.76 5.97
CA ILE A 24 -3.27 -4.44 5.47
C ILE A 24 -4.42 -3.88 6.29
N LYS A 25 -5.50 -4.64 6.49
CA LYS A 25 -6.65 -4.17 7.26
C LYS A 25 -6.27 -3.79 8.69
N LYS A 26 -5.44 -4.61 9.35
CA LYS A 26 -4.96 -4.34 10.71
C LYS A 26 -4.14 -3.06 10.76
N VAL A 27 -3.16 -2.92 9.86
CA VAL A 27 -2.28 -1.75 9.85
C VAL A 27 -3.04 -0.47 9.50
N LEU A 28 -4.01 -0.53 8.58
CA LEU A 28 -4.85 0.63 8.26
C LEU A 28 -5.71 1.05 9.46
N ALA A 29 -6.29 0.09 10.18
CA ALA A 29 -7.08 0.36 11.39
C ALA A 29 -6.22 0.98 12.50
N GLU A 30 -5.00 0.48 12.72
CA GLU A 30 -4.01 1.06 13.65
C GLU A 30 -3.66 2.52 13.32
N ASN A 31 -3.77 2.91 12.03
CA ASN A 31 -3.49 4.26 11.54
C ASN A 31 -4.76 5.12 11.35
N ASN A 32 -5.93 4.66 11.83
CA ASN A 32 -7.23 5.34 11.68
C ASN A 32 -7.65 5.62 10.22
N ILE A 33 -7.28 4.74 9.29
CA ILE A 33 -7.61 4.86 7.87
C ILE A 33 -8.84 3.99 7.54
N ASN A 34 -10.03 4.59 7.53
CA ASN A 34 -11.30 3.88 7.37
C ASN A 34 -11.58 3.41 5.93
N ASP A 35 -11.02 4.05 4.89
CA ASP A 35 -11.25 3.75 3.47
C ASP A 35 -10.04 3.15 2.71
N GLY A 36 -9.12 2.52 3.43
CA GLY A 36 -7.83 2.14 2.85
C GLY A 36 -7.90 1.09 1.73
N SER A 37 -8.98 0.30 1.62
CA SER A 37 -9.17 -0.66 0.53
C SER A 37 -9.34 0.01 -0.84
N ILE A 38 -10.13 1.07 -0.93
CA ILE A 38 -10.35 1.85 -2.17
C ILE A 38 -9.04 2.52 -2.57
N ILE A 39 -8.33 3.11 -1.60
CA ILE A 39 -7.07 3.79 -1.84
C ILE A 39 -6.00 2.80 -2.31
N ILE A 40 -5.89 1.62 -1.69
CA ILE A 40 -4.95 0.57 -2.13
C ILE A 40 -5.24 0.12 -3.56
N GLN A 41 -6.51 -0.07 -3.92
CA GLN A 41 -6.87 -0.42 -5.29
C GLN A 41 -6.49 0.69 -6.27
N LYS A 42 -6.73 1.95 -5.91
CA LYS A 42 -6.28 3.10 -6.71
C LYS A 42 -4.76 3.15 -6.86
N LEU A 43 -4.00 3.02 -5.77
CA LEU A 43 -2.54 3.01 -5.79
C LEU A 43 -1.98 1.82 -6.58
N SER A 44 -2.67 0.67 -6.57
CA SER A 44 -2.32 -0.48 -7.39
C SER A 44 -2.56 -0.21 -8.88
N ASN A 45 -3.69 0.40 -9.23
CA ASN A 45 -4.00 0.78 -10.62
C ASN A 45 -3.04 1.84 -11.16
N LEU A 46 -2.55 2.72 -10.29
CA LEU A 46 -1.52 3.72 -10.61
C LEU A 46 -0.10 3.13 -10.69
N GLY A 47 0.08 1.83 -10.42
CA GLY A 47 1.38 1.16 -10.48
C GLY A 47 2.28 1.39 -9.26
N TYR A 48 1.78 2.05 -8.21
CA TYR A 48 2.55 2.31 -6.98
C TYR A 48 2.59 1.11 -6.03
N LEU A 49 1.55 0.27 -6.07
CA LEU A 49 1.49 -1.02 -5.39
C LEU A 49 1.36 -2.14 -6.42
N ARG A 50 1.85 -3.32 -6.08
CA ARG A 50 1.72 -4.52 -6.91
C ARG A 50 1.26 -5.70 -6.06
N LEU A 51 0.28 -6.43 -6.58
CA LEU A 51 -0.07 -7.74 -6.06
C LEU A 51 0.95 -8.77 -6.55
N VAL A 52 1.57 -9.49 -5.62
CA VAL A 52 2.55 -10.54 -5.87
C VAL A 52 2.16 -11.78 -5.09
N GLU A 53 2.58 -12.95 -5.56
CA GLU A 53 2.44 -14.18 -4.81
C GLU A 53 3.71 -14.43 -3.99
N ALA A 54 3.56 -14.52 -2.67
CA ALA A 54 4.64 -14.80 -1.75
C ALA A 54 4.25 -15.96 -0.84
N VAL A 55 5.03 -17.04 -0.85
CA VAL A 55 4.76 -18.26 -0.06
C VAL A 55 3.35 -18.82 -0.33
N GLY A 56 2.92 -18.82 -1.59
CA GLY A 56 1.60 -19.32 -2.02
C GLY A 56 0.42 -18.44 -1.60
N LEU A 57 0.67 -17.22 -1.12
CA LEU A 57 -0.38 -16.29 -0.70
C LEU A 57 -0.28 -14.94 -1.43
N PRO A 58 -1.42 -14.31 -1.75
CA PRO A 58 -1.46 -12.99 -2.38
C PRO A 58 -1.06 -11.89 -1.38
N CYS A 59 0.01 -11.16 -1.71
CA CYS A 59 0.56 -10.06 -0.93
C CYS A 59 0.68 -8.80 -1.79
N TYR A 60 0.53 -7.63 -1.16
CA TYR A 60 0.88 -6.37 -1.81
C TYR A 60 2.29 -5.93 -1.40
N THR A 61 3.02 -5.40 -2.37
CA THR A 61 4.33 -4.74 -2.19
C THR A 61 4.30 -3.36 -2.82
N ILE A 62 5.10 -2.44 -2.30
CA ILE A 62 5.38 -1.17 -2.97
C ILE A 62 6.26 -1.41 -4.20
N THR A 63 6.04 -0.63 -5.26
CA THR A 63 6.89 -0.64 -6.46
C THR A 63 7.96 0.45 -6.40
N GLN A 64 8.92 0.40 -7.32
CA GLN A 64 9.90 1.47 -7.50
C GLN A 64 9.23 2.81 -7.83
N GLU A 65 8.12 2.81 -8.57
CA GLU A 65 7.36 4.04 -8.85
C GLU A 65 6.68 4.58 -7.60
N GLY A 66 6.10 3.71 -6.77
CA GLY A 66 5.54 4.10 -5.47
C GLY A 66 6.58 4.75 -4.55
N LEU A 67 7.78 4.17 -4.49
CA LEU A 67 8.90 4.74 -3.73
C LEU A 67 9.35 6.11 -4.26
N ARG A 68 9.36 6.30 -5.58
CA ARG A 68 9.68 7.59 -6.20
C ARG A 68 8.58 8.62 -5.92
N ALA A 69 7.32 8.21 -5.88
CA ALA A 69 6.18 9.09 -5.60
C ALA A 69 6.23 9.66 -4.18
N LEU A 70 6.82 8.95 -3.21
CA LEU A 70 7.04 9.47 -1.84
C LEU A 70 8.09 10.59 -1.76
N LYS A 71 9.02 10.65 -2.71
CA LYS A 71 10.11 11.65 -2.74
C LYS A 71 9.71 12.96 -3.44
N LYS A 72 8.52 13.01 -4.02
CA LYS A 72 7.94 14.19 -4.68
C LYS A 72 6.99 14.89 -3.72
#